data_AF-A0A2E2UBV8-F1
#
_entry.id   AF-A0A2E2UBV8-F1
#
_cell.length_a   1.000
_cell.length_b   1.000
_cell.length_c   1.000
_cell.angle_alpha   90.00
_cell.angle_beta   90.00
_cell.angle_gamma   90.00
#
_symmetry.space_group_name_H-M   'P 1'
#
loop_
_entity.id
_entity.type
_entity.pdbx_description
1 polymer ?
#
loop_
_entity_poly.entity_id
_entity_poly.type
_entity_poly.pdbx_seq_one_letter_code
_entity_poly.pdbx_strand_id
1 'polypeptide(L)'
;MRLEIFEDFDDQALVSFTGRLNILFKADSKFAGEIIFLDGEVVNAKYKKVDGFKALMKLCVLSNDTENFRKVLEPELILPSQRKISIPLGALKRKISEIFDRYIEAEKLRPPGNMKLLPRAEVIESNIEISPQEYSLLCTLSDYNMVDDVYNNNEMLDFEITQALVSLRKKEIIKVIKLI
;
A
#
# COMPACT_ATOMS: atom_id res chain seq x y z
N MET A 1 6.78 17.87 1.04
CA MET A 1 5.35 17.77 1.43
C MET A 1 5.28 17.16 2.82
N ARG A 2 4.47 17.69 3.75
CA ARG A 2 4.32 17.14 5.10
C ARG A 2 2.99 16.38 5.14
N LEU A 3 3.05 15.07 5.38
CA LEU A 3 1.83 14.27 5.58
C LEU A 3 1.26 14.62 6.95
N GLU A 4 -0.04 14.91 7.03
CA GLU A 4 -0.69 15.24 8.31
C GLU A 4 -0.49 14.14 9.35
N ILE A 5 -0.45 12.88 8.92
CA ILE A 5 -0.24 11.73 9.80
C ILE A 5 1.12 11.74 10.53
N PHE A 6 2.08 12.51 10.04
CA PHE A 6 3.35 12.65 10.75
C PHE A 6 3.21 13.41 12.06
N GLU A 7 2.24 14.33 12.16
CA GLU A 7 1.95 15.01 13.43
C GLU A 7 1.39 14.03 14.44
N ASP A 8 0.46 13.15 14.03
CA ASP A 8 -0.05 12.09 14.92
C ASP A 8 1.09 11.20 15.43
N PHE A 9 2.09 10.90 14.58
CA PHE A 9 3.24 10.10 14.99
C PHE A 9 4.15 10.84 15.97
N ASP A 10 4.37 12.14 15.78
CA ASP A 10 5.19 12.94 16.70
C ASP A 10 4.49 13.04 18.08
N ASP A 11 3.19 13.28 18.07
CA ASP A 11 2.38 13.37 19.29
C ASP A 11 2.39 12.06 20.08
N GLN A 12 2.21 10.92 19.38
CA GLN A 12 2.24 9.60 20.00
C GLN A 12 3.63 9.22 20.51
N ALA A 13 4.69 9.62 19.80
CA ALA A 13 6.06 9.41 20.25
C ALA A 13 6.37 10.21 21.53
N LEU A 14 5.90 11.46 21.60
CA LEU A 14 6.15 12.36 22.73
C LEU A 14 5.60 11.81 24.05
N VAL A 15 4.45 11.12 24.00
CA VAL A 15 3.79 10.57 25.19
C VAL A 15 4.03 9.07 25.38
N SER A 16 4.93 8.47 24.58
CA SER A 16 5.19 7.02 24.58
C SER A 16 3.91 6.19 24.47
N PHE A 17 3.00 6.60 23.57
CA PHE A 17 1.68 6.01 23.43
C PHE A 17 1.74 4.53 23.04
N THR A 18 0.90 3.72 23.69
CA THR A 18 0.66 2.32 23.34
C THR A 18 -0.84 2.11 23.10
N GLY A 19 -1.17 1.65 21.90
CA GLY A 19 -2.56 1.51 21.46
C GLY A 19 -2.70 1.60 19.95
N ARG A 20 -3.88 2.02 19.49
CA ARG A 20 -4.23 2.11 18.08
C ARG A 20 -4.68 3.51 17.68
N LEU A 21 -4.27 3.93 16.49
CA LEU A 21 -4.86 5.03 15.75
C LEU A 21 -5.77 4.43 14.68
N ASN A 22 -7.06 4.41 14.96
CA ASN A 22 -8.09 3.94 14.05
C ASN A 22 -8.43 5.02 13.04
N ILE A 23 -8.50 4.63 11.77
CA ILE A 23 -8.95 5.47 10.66
C ILE A 23 -10.35 4.99 10.28
N LEU A 24 -11.33 5.89 10.38
CA LEU A 24 -12.75 5.60 10.20
C LEU A 24 -13.34 6.47 9.08
N PHE A 25 -14.31 5.95 8.34
CA PHE A 25 -15.10 6.76 7.42
C PHE A 25 -15.94 7.79 8.20
N LYS A 26 -15.96 9.06 7.78
CA LYS A 26 -16.78 10.09 8.43
C LYS A 26 -18.28 9.84 8.27
N ALA A 27 -18.69 9.28 7.12
CA ALA A 27 -20.09 9.09 6.78
C ALA A 27 -20.84 8.17 7.76
N ASP A 28 -20.21 7.08 8.19
CA ASP A 28 -20.86 6.02 8.98
C ASP A 28 -19.99 5.48 10.12
N SER A 29 -18.82 6.07 10.37
CA SER A 29 -17.85 5.62 11.38
C SER A 29 -17.37 4.18 11.21
N LYS A 30 -17.53 3.58 10.03
CA LYS A 30 -16.99 2.25 9.78
C LYS A 30 -15.47 2.28 9.78
N PHE A 31 -14.90 1.19 10.27
CA PHE A 31 -13.46 0.96 10.31
C PHE A 31 -12.87 0.86 8.89
N ALA A 32 -11.90 1.71 8.58
CA ALA A 32 -11.13 1.65 7.33
C ALA A 32 -9.78 0.95 7.53
N GLY A 33 -9.10 1.24 8.64
CA GLY A 33 -7.85 0.60 9.03
C GLY A 33 -7.27 1.18 10.31
N GLU A 34 -6.09 0.69 10.71
CA GLU A 34 -5.45 1.08 11.97
C GLU A 34 -3.93 1.19 11.83
N ILE A 35 -3.34 2.08 12.62
CA ILE A 35 -1.90 2.13 12.87
C ILE A 35 -1.68 1.78 14.35
N ILE A 36 -0.76 0.84 14.59
CA ILE A 36 -0.51 0.28 15.91
C ILE A 36 0.78 0.89 16.46
N PHE A 37 0.69 1.42 17.67
CA PHE A 37 1.80 2.03 18.40
C PHE A 37 2.18 1.17 19.60
N LEU A 38 3.47 1.10 19.86
CA LEU A 38 4.03 0.51 21.08
C LEU A 38 5.15 1.41 21.57
N ASP A 39 4.98 1.98 22.76
CA ASP A 39 5.89 2.92 23.41
C ASP A 39 6.27 4.10 22.50
N GLY A 40 5.28 4.63 21.77
CA GLY A 40 5.45 5.76 20.86
C GLY A 40 6.02 5.42 19.47
N GLU A 41 6.41 4.16 19.23
CA GLU A 41 6.90 3.70 17.92
C GLU A 41 5.78 3.08 17.09
N VAL A 42 5.78 3.32 15.78
CA VAL A 42 4.87 2.64 14.85
C VAL A 42 5.35 1.22 14.61
N VAL A 43 4.64 0.24 15.17
CA VAL A 43 5.05 -1.17 15.13
C VAL A 43 4.32 -2.00 14.09
N ASN A 44 3.14 -1.56 13.65
CA ASN A 44 2.37 -2.23 12.61
C ASN A 44 1.28 -1.30 12.06
N ALA A 45 0.65 -1.71 10.97
CA ALA A 45 -0.56 -1.10 10.45
C ALA A 45 -1.42 -2.20 9.82
N LYS A 46 -2.74 -2.02 9.78
CA LYS A 46 -3.65 -2.92 9.05
C LYS A 46 -4.62 -2.13 8.20
N TYR A 47 -4.77 -2.56 6.96
CA TYR A 47 -5.73 -2.00 6.03
C TYR A 47 -6.29 -3.11 5.14
N LYS A 48 -7.60 -3.34 5.22
CA LYS A 48 -8.28 -4.46 4.57
C LYS A 48 -7.57 -5.80 4.91
N LYS A 49 -7.06 -6.51 3.90
CA LYS A 49 -6.37 -7.81 4.04
C LYS A 49 -4.85 -7.69 4.14
N VAL A 50 -4.32 -6.46 4.18
CA VAL A 50 -2.88 -6.20 4.17
C VAL A 50 -2.46 -5.63 5.52
N ASP A 51 -1.25 -5.97 5.96
CA ASP A 51 -0.65 -5.42 7.17
C ASP A 51 0.81 -4.99 6.98
N GLY A 52 1.43 -4.50 8.05
CA GLY A 52 2.81 -4.02 8.06
C GLY A 52 3.01 -2.75 7.25
N PHE A 53 4.20 -2.62 6.64
CA PHE A 53 4.61 -1.40 5.95
C PHE A 53 3.74 -1.07 4.73
N LYS A 54 3.27 -2.08 3.98
CA LYS A 54 2.37 -1.87 2.83
C LYS A 54 1.04 -1.27 3.27
N ALA A 55 0.47 -1.78 4.36
CA ALA A 55 -0.75 -1.19 4.94
C ALA A 55 -0.51 0.24 5.43
N LEU A 56 0.62 0.48 6.11
CA LEU A 56 0.98 1.81 6.59
C LEU A 56 1.03 2.83 5.44
N MET A 57 1.65 2.49 4.30
CA MET A 57 1.70 3.38 3.14
C MET A 57 0.30 3.71 2.62
N LYS A 58 -0.60 2.73 2.52
CA LYS A 58 -2.00 2.97 2.09
C LYS A 58 -2.74 3.88 3.07
N LEU A 59 -2.53 3.69 4.37
CA LEU A 59 -3.13 4.53 5.41
C LEU A 59 -2.57 5.95 5.41
N CYS A 60 -1.27 6.15 5.15
CA CYS A 60 -0.70 7.48 4.98
C CYS A 60 -1.37 8.25 3.83
N VAL A 61 -1.67 7.57 2.72
CA VAL A 61 -2.40 8.18 1.60
C VAL A 61 -3.84 8.53 2.00
N LEU A 62 -4.56 7.58 2.61
CA LEU A 62 -5.93 7.78 3.07
C LEU A 62 -6.06 8.88 4.12
N SER A 63 -5.07 8.99 5.01
CA SER A 63 -5.07 10.00 6.07
C SER A 63 -4.98 11.43 5.55
N ASN A 64 -4.52 11.62 4.31
CA ASN A 64 -4.47 12.92 3.66
C ASN A 64 -5.84 13.34 3.09
N ASP A 65 -6.80 12.42 2.99
CA ASP A 65 -8.19 12.68 2.65
C ASP A 65 -9.01 12.96 3.92
N THR A 66 -8.82 14.17 4.46
CA THR A 66 -9.50 14.62 5.67
C THR A 66 -10.98 14.88 5.46
N GLU A 67 -11.47 14.92 4.21
CA GLU A 67 -12.89 15.10 3.92
C GLU A 67 -13.67 13.82 4.19
N ASN A 68 -13.12 12.66 3.82
CA ASN A 68 -13.80 11.37 3.93
C ASN A 68 -13.45 10.57 5.19
N PHE A 69 -12.30 10.85 5.82
CA PHE A 69 -11.81 10.06 6.94
C PHE A 69 -11.61 10.87 8.22
N ARG A 70 -11.80 10.22 9.37
CA ARG A 70 -11.45 10.72 10.69
C ARG A 70 -10.55 9.74 11.43
N LYS A 71 -9.72 10.27 12.33
CA LYS A 71 -8.77 9.52 13.15
C LYS A 71 -9.28 9.44 14.59
N VAL A 72 -9.17 8.28 15.22
CA VAL A 72 -9.55 8.05 16.62
C VAL A 72 -8.44 7.28 17.32
N LEU A 73 -7.93 7.79 18.44
CA LEU A 73 -6.94 7.12 19.27
C LEU A 73 -7.63 6.27 20.33
N GLU A 74 -7.22 5.02 20.45
CA GLU A 74 -7.72 4.07 21.43
C GLU A 74 -6.54 3.41 22.16
N PRO A 75 -6.35 3.68 23.47
CA PRO A 75 -5.37 2.99 24.27
C PRO A 75 -5.70 1.49 24.35
N GLU A 76 -4.71 0.63 24.09
CA GLU A 76 -4.88 -0.82 24.12
C GLU A 76 -3.56 -1.51 24.45
N LEU A 77 -3.61 -2.68 25.11
CA LEU A 77 -2.43 -3.53 25.31
C LEU A 77 -2.01 -4.16 23.97
N ILE A 78 -0.86 -3.73 23.46
CA ILE A 78 -0.28 -4.27 22.23
C ILE A 78 0.76 -5.33 22.58
N LEU A 79 0.61 -6.52 21.98
CA LEU A 79 1.55 -7.62 22.16
C LEU A 79 2.79 -7.41 21.28
N PRO A 80 4.01 -7.74 21.76
CA PRO A 80 5.23 -7.63 20.94
C PRO A 80 5.18 -8.44 19.64
N SER A 81 4.42 -9.54 19.61
CA SER A 81 4.21 -10.37 18.42
C SER A 81 3.48 -9.65 17.28
N GLN A 82 2.81 -8.53 17.57
CA GLN A 82 2.14 -7.72 16.55
C GLN A 82 3.12 -6.81 15.79
N ARG A 83 4.40 -6.72 16.22
CA ARG A 83 5.41 -5.90 15.55
C ARG A 83 5.79 -6.49 14.20
N LYS A 84 5.45 -5.77 13.14
CA LYS A 84 5.87 -6.03 11.74
C LYS A 84 6.76 -4.93 11.17
N ILE A 85 6.86 -3.81 11.87
CA ILE A 85 7.68 -2.65 11.52
C ILE A 85 8.68 -2.45 12.66
N SER A 86 9.97 -2.55 12.33
CA SER A 86 11.09 -2.42 13.28
C SER A 86 12.01 -1.25 12.92
N ILE A 87 11.47 -0.26 12.22
CA ILE A 87 12.20 0.92 11.74
C ILE A 87 11.94 2.07 12.73
N PRO A 88 12.97 2.74 13.26
CA PRO A 88 12.80 3.90 14.13
C PRO A 88 11.99 5.02 13.46
N LEU A 89 11.15 5.71 14.21
CA LEU A 89 10.20 6.68 13.67
C LEU A 89 10.82 7.71 12.70
N GLY A 90 11.97 8.30 13.04
CA GLY A 90 12.65 9.27 12.18
C GLY A 90 13.07 8.69 10.82
N ALA A 91 13.58 7.45 10.81
CA ALA A 91 13.93 6.74 9.58
C ALA A 91 12.68 6.31 8.81
N LEU A 92 11.61 5.93 9.52
CA LEU A 92 10.32 5.55 8.93
C LEU A 92 9.70 6.73 8.18
N LYS A 93 9.66 7.93 8.78
CA LYS A 93 9.14 9.14 8.13
C LYS A 93 9.87 9.48 6.83
N ARG A 94 11.21 9.40 6.82
CA ARG A 94 12.01 9.60 5.58
C ARG A 94 11.62 8.60 4.50
N LYS A 95 11.55 7.31 4.86
CA LYS A 95 11.18 6.23 3.94
C LYS A 95 9.77 6.42 3.38
N ILE A 96 8.81 6.82 4.22
CA ILE A 96 7.45 7.14 3.77
C ILE A 96 7.49 8.29 2.76
N SER A 97 8.16 9.40 3.08
CA SER A 97 8.26 10.56 2.18
C SER A 97 8.87 10.21 0.82
N GLU A 98 9.97 9.45 0.79
CA GLU A 98 10.64 9.03 -0.46
C GLU A 98 9.76 8.13 -1.36
N ILE A 99 8.82 7.42 -0.75
CA ILE A 99 7.91 6.52 -1.46
C ILE A 99 6.61 7.23 -1.84
N PHE A 100 6.18 8.21 -1.04
CA PHE A 100 4.89 8.87 -1.20
C PHE A 100 4.77 9.60 -2.55
N ASP A 101 5.80 10.32 -2.97
CA ASP A 101 5.80 11.01 -4.26
C ASP A 101 5.65 10.03 -5.43
N ARG A 102 6.35 8.89 -5.35
CA ARG A 102 6.23 7.80 -6.34
C ARG A 102 4.84 7.17 -6.32
N TYR A 103 4.22 7.09 -5.15
CA TYR A 103 2.86 6.60 -5.00
C TYR A 103 1.85 7.50 -5.70
N ILE A 104 1.88 8.82 -5.45
CA ILE A 104 0.95 9.76 -6.09
C ILE A 104 1.07 9.69 -7.61
N GLU A 105 2.29 9.72 -8.14
CA GLU A 105 2.51 9.68 -9.59
C GLU A 105 2.05 8.35 -10.20
N ALA A 106 2.27 7.24 -9.50
CA ALA A 106 1.80 5.93 -9.94
C ALA A 106 0.27 5.81 -9.88
N GLU A 107 -0.41 6.37 -8.87
CA GLU A 107 -1.87 6.26 -8.75
C GLU A 107 -2.59 6.91 -9.96
N LYS A 108 -2.03 7.98 -10.52
CA LYS A 108 -2.53 8.60 -11.77
C LYS A 108 -2.48 7.67 -12.98
N LEU A 109 -1.58 6.68 -12.96
CA LEU A 109 -1.37 5.71 -14.02
C LEU A 109 -2.07 4.37 -13.73
N ARG A 110 -2.75 4.25 -12.59
CA ARG A 110 -3.39 3.01 -12.16
C ARG A 110 -4.51 2.63 -13.14
N PRO A 111 -4.48 1.40 -13.70
CA PRO A 111 -5.57 0.93 -14.54
C PRO A 111 -6.88 0.77 -13.76
N PRO A 112 -8.06 0.86 -14.41
CA PRO A 112 -9.34 0.55 -13.78
C PRO A 112 -9.36 -0.86 -13.17
N GLY A 113 -9.88 -0.96 -11.95
CA GLY A 113 -9.90 -2.22 -11.17
C GLY A 113 -10.65 -3.37 -11.83
N ASN A 114 -11.67 -3.06 -12.64
CA ASN A 114 -12.50 -4.01 -13.39
C ASN A 114 -11.90 -4.46 -14.73
N MET A 115 -10.67 -4.05 -15.04
CA MET A 115 -9.99 -4.42 -16.28
C MET A 115 -9.35 -5.80 -16.16
N LYS A 116 -9.49 -6.63 -17.21
CA LYS A 116 -8.79 -7.91 -17.31
C LYS A 116 -7.48 -7.77 -18.08
N LEU A 117 -6.42 -8.33 -17.52
CA LEU A 117 -5.07 -8.37 -18.05
C LEU A 117 -4.63 -9.82 -18.24
N LEU A 118 -4.04 -10.13 -19.38
CA LEU A 118 -3.38 -11.42 -19.60
C LEU A 118 -1.94 -11.23 -20.08
N PRO A 119 -0.99 -12.05 -19.58
CA PRO A 119 0.32 -12.15 -20.18
C PRO A 119 0.21 -12.77 -21.58
N ARG A 120 1.05 -12.31 -22.50
CA ARG A 120 1.26 -12.91 -23.82
C ARG A 120 2.23 -14.08 -23.66
N ALA A 121 1.82 -15.27 -24.10
CA ALA A 121 2.62 -16.48 -23.95
C ALA A 121 3.91 -16.42 -24.78
N GLU A 122 3.88 -15.66 -25.88
CA GLU A 122 4.97 -15.45 -26.83
C GLU A 122 6.19 -14.76 -26.19
N VAL A 123 6.02 -14.16 -25.00
CA VAL A 123 7.07 -13.46 -24.27
C VAL A 123 8.05 -14.43 -23.62
N ILE A 124 7.63 -15.64 -23.27
CA ILE A 124 8.48 -16.65 -22.60
C ILE A 124 9.65 -17.06 -23.50
N GLU A 125 9.47 -17.01 -24.83
CA GLU A 125 10.47 -17.36 -25.82
C GLU A 125 11.27 -16.14 -26.33
N SER A 126 11.00 -14.95 -25.79
CA SER A 126 11.62 -13.71 -26.24
C SER A 126 12.85 -13.34 -25.40
N ASN A 127 13.85 -12.69 -26.01
CA ASN A 127 15.00 -12.08 -25.32
C ASN A 127 14.64 -10.77 -24.59
N ILE A 128 13.36 -10.57 -24.23
CA ILE A 128 12.94 -9.38 -23.51
C ILE A 128 13.40 -9.50 -22.06
N GLU A 129 14.18 -8.52 -21.59
CA GLU A 129 14.60 -8.47 -20.20
C GLU A 129 13.38 -8.22 -19.28
N ILE A 130 13.23 -9.08 -18.27
CA ILE A 130 12.18 -9.00 -17.26
C ILE A 130 12.84 -8.75 -15.90
N SER A 131 12.45 -7.66 -15.24
CA SER A 131 12.95 -7.34 -13.90
C SER A 131 12.33 -8.26 -12.84
N PRO A 132 12.93 -8.38 -11.64
CA PRO A 132 12.35 -9.18 -10.55
C PRO A 132 10.91 -8.76 -10.19
N GLN A 133 10.62 -7.46 -10.21
CA GLN A 133 9.28 -6.92 -9.94
C GLN A 133 8.29 -7.29 -11.05
N GLU A 134 8.71 -7.18 -12.31
CA GLU A 134 7.90 -7.58 -13.46
C GLU A 134 7.61 -9.08 -13.43
N TYR A 135 8.61 -9.90 -13.09
CA TYR A 135 8.44 -11.35 -12.97
C TYR A 135 7.46 -11.71 -11.84
N SER A 136 7.62 -11.11 -10.66
CA SER A 136 6.68 -11.30 -9.53
C SER A 136 5.25 -10.95 -9.92
N LEU A 137 5.07 -9.85 -10.67
CA LEU A 137 3.77 -9.46 -11.19
C LEU A 137 3.21 -10.45 -12.21
N LEU A 138 4.04 -10.99 -13.11
CA LEU A 138 3.63 -12.02 -14.07
C LEU A 138 3.18 -13.31 -13.37
N CYS A 139 3.85 -13.72 -12.29
CA CYS A 139 3.39 -14.84 -11.46
C CYS A 139 2.03 -14.55 -10.81
N THR A 140 1.77 -13.32 -10.36
CA THR A 140 0.44 -12.99 -9.84
C THR A 140 -0.61 -12.99 -10.95
N LEU A 141 -0.24 -12.53 -12.15
CA LEU A 141 -1.13 -12.48 -13.32
C LEU A 141 -1.51 -13.86 -13.87
N SER A 142 -0.73 -14.91 -13.61
CA SER A 142 -1.11 -16.28 -13.98
C SER A 142 -2.30 -16.78 -13.17
N ASP A 143 -2.41 -16.33 -11.92
CA ASP A 143 -3.43 -16.78 -10.98
C ASP A 143 -4.63 -15.82 -10.93
N TYR A 144 -4.37 -14.52 -11.15
CA TYR A 144 -5.37 -13.45 -11.08
C TYR A 144 -5.30 -12.56 -12.32
N ASN A 145 -6.38 -12.50 -13.10
CA ASN A 145 -6.42 -11.71 -14.33
C ASN A 145 -7.16 -10.37 -14.19
N MET A 146 -7.79 -10.08 -13.05
CA MET A 146 -8.46 -8.80 -12.80
C MET A 146 -7.50 -7.84 -12.10
N VAL A 147 -7.47 -6.56 -12.52
CA VAL A 147 -6.58 -5.56 -11.92
C VAL A 147 -6.74 -5.50 -10.41
N ASP A 148 -7.97 -5.39 -9.88
CA ASP A 148 -8.16 -5.32 -8.42
C ASP A 148 -7.61 -6.56 -7.69
N ASP A 149 -7.77 -7.76 -8.27
CA ASP A 149 -7.26 -8.99 -7.68
C ASP A 149 -5.73 -9.01 -7.67
N VAL A 150 -5.07 -8.50 -8.71
CA VAL A 150 -3.60 -8.38 -8.76
C VAL A 150 -3.09 -7.47 -7.63
N TYR A 151 -3.71 -6.31 -7.41
CA TYR A 151 -3.30 -5.39 -6.34
C TYR A 151 -3.54 -5.97 -4.93
N ASN A 152 -4.56 -6.83 -4.79
CA ASN A 152 -4.91 -7.46 -3.52
C ASN A 152 -4.06 -8.68 -3.19
N ASN A 153 -3.52 -9.37 -4.19
CA ASN A 153 -2.81 -10.64 -4.01
C ASN A 153 -1.30 -10.58 -4.30
N ASN A 154 -0.76 -9.43 -4.74
CA ASN A 154 0.69 -9.24 -4.89
C ASN A 154 1.32 -8.62 -3.63
N GLU A 155 2.55 -9.00 -3.29
CA GLU A 155 3.26 -8.52 -2.09
C GLU A 155 3.85 -7.11 -2.25
N MET A 156 4.11 -6.68 -3.49
CA MET A 156 4.70 -5.37 -3.80
C MET A 156 3.77 -4.23 -3.41
N LEU A 157 4.33 -3.05 -3.19
CA LEU A 157 3.58 -1.82 -2.95
C LEU A 157 2.77 -1.45 -4.21
N ASP A 158 1.60 -0.83 -4.03
CA ASP A 158 0.69 -0.54 -5.14
C ASP A 158 1.35 0.27 -6.26
N PHE A 159 2.25 1.20 -5.94
CA PHE A 159 2.99 1.97 -6.93
C PHE A 159 3.98 1.10 -7.73
N GLU A 160 4.59 0.10 -7.10
CA GLU A 160 5.49 -0.85 -7.75
C GLU A 160 4.71 -1.73 -8.71
N ILE A 161 3.51 -2.18 -8.31
CA ILE A 161 2.58 -2.90 -9.18
C ILE A 161 2.21 -2.03 -10.39
N THR A 162 1.81 -0.78 -10.17
CA THR A 162 1.45 0.12 -11.28
C THR A 162 2.64 0.35 -12.21
N GLN A 163 3.83 0.60 -11.67
CA GLN A 163 5.05 0.81 -12.48
C GLN A 163 5.40 -0.44 -13.29
N ALA A 164 5.30 -1.63 -12.69
CA ALA A 164 5.53 -2.89 -13.37
C ALA A 164 4.46 -3.15 -14.46
N LEU A 165 3.18 -2.87 -14.19
CA LEU A 165 2.12 -2.97 -15.20
C LEU A 165 2.36 -2.03 -16.39
N VAL A 166 2.73 -0.78 -16.12
CA VAL A 166 3.05 0.20 -17.18
C VAL A 166 4.27 -0.27 -17.99
N SER A 167 5.30 -0.78 -17.32
CA SER A 167 6.52 -1.29 -17.98
C SER A 167 6.21 -2.52 -18.86
N LEU A 168 5.52 -3.52 -18.30
CA LEU A 168 5.09 -4.71 -19.03
C LEU A 168 4.21 -4.36 -20.24
N ARG A 169 3.33 -3.35 -20.11
CA ARG A 169 2.51 -2.87 -21.23
C ARG A 169 3.36 -2.23 -22.32
N LYS A 170 4.36 -1.41 -21.96
CA LYS A 170 5.30 -0.79 -22.91
C LYS A 170 6.14 -1.83 -23.65
N LYS A 171 6.49 -2.93 -22.97
CA LYS A 171 7.17 -4.10 -23.56
C LYS A 171 6.23 -5.01 -24.35
N GLU A 172 4.95 -4.65 -24.47
CA GLU A 172 3.89 -5.45 -25.11
C GLU A 172 3.68 -6.86 -24.51
N ILE A 173 4.14 -7.07 -23.27
CA ILE A 173 4.08 -8.38 -22.59
C ILE A 173 2.67 -8.69 -22.10
N ILE A 174 1.91 -7.67 -21.71
CA ILE A 174 0.53 -7.82 -21.23
C ILE A 174 -0.45 -7.21 -22.22
N LYS A 175 -1.62 -7.85 -22.36
CA LYS A 175 -2.74 -7.34 -23.15
C LYS A 175 -3.96 -7.08 -22.29
N VAL A 176 -4.67 -6.01 -22.60
CA VAL A 176 -5.98 -5.70 -22.02
C VAL A 176 -7.05 -6.47 -22.78
N ILE A 177 -7.87 -7.23 -22.05
CA ILE A 177 -9.06 -7.86 -22.63
C ILE A 177 -10.26 -6.97 -22.34
N LYS A 178 -10.84 -6.38 -23.40
CA LYS A 178 -12.13 -5.72 -23.29
C LYS A 178 -13.19 -6.75 -22.92
N LEU A 179 -13.95 -6.46 -21.87
CA LEU A 179 -15.29 -7.04 -21.73
C LEU A 179 -16.11 -6.54 -22.92
N ILE A 180 -16.61 -7.48 -23.74
CA ILE A 180 -17.74 -7.24 -24.64
C ILE A 180 -18.98 -7.11 -23.76
#